data_AF-A0A2T0VLT6-F1
#
_entry.id   AF-A0A2T0VLT6-F1
#
_cell.length_a   1.000
_cell.length_b   1.000
_cell.length_c   1.000
_cell.angle_alpha   90.00
_cell.angle_beta   90.00
_cell.angle_gamma   90.00
#
_symmetry.space_group_name_H-M   'P 1'
#
loop_
_entity.id
_entity.type
_entity.pdbx_description
1 polymer ?
#
loop_
_entity_poly.entity_id
_entity_poly.type
_entity_poly.pdbx_seq_one_letter_code
_entity_poly.pdbx_strand_id
1 'polypeptide(L)'
;MSASRNTFGVTRLATLTAAAVIPLMGATVIETAVFPEAGFFMQSAQAQQGQGKGGNHDNLLNVGRGKGQGQMGGGQGKGQMGGSAESDVFRDDAGGRPEGKGQGGADRGGKPDNAGGGGGRDSGKGGDYGDIVIILRDDDGTPILDENGNVQPCLDAACETYTQLVEVEEGDFEMPEGVIPVEFGRLNVARSPSSVTDHSLAELLSKLDGQTITADNLDALTDDAGRLLVTNDDGTISTIDSPLENFALYVALIDAAGSDPTATSYTISISTNPMGDEASETFSMTVDADVVLTLAASAFSAASDKYGNVTIDEIMNITSFVGLDDELSALVDSDSYSYSREDLYGDITVTVLKEVVIDGTTYYQPTEVTLLDEVVFNTVPTIEDDANGIDVFTQQADDAVQVLEYIHDFGIDAE
;
A
#
# COMPACT_ATOMS: atom_id res chain seq x y z
N MET A 1 -56.36 -45.47 -15.25
CA MET A 1 -56.26 -45.05 -13.85
C MET A 1 -54.79 -45.06 -13.45
N SER A 2 -54.26 -43.89 -13.07
CA SER A 2 -52.95 -43.57 -12.45
C SER A 2 -52.48 -42.24 -13.08
N ALA A 3 -52.92 -41.11 -12.54
CA ALA A 3 -52.31 -40.33 -11.45
C ALA A 3 -51.16 -39.43 -11.93
N SER A 4 -51.52 -38.17 -12.20
CA SER A 4 -50.62 -37.01 -12.31
C SER A 4 -50.66 -36.27 -10.97
N ARG A 5 -49.50 -35.84 -10.44
CA ARG A 5 -49.41 -34.78 -9.44
C ARG A 5 -48.16 -33.93 -9.65
N ASN A 6 -48.43 -32.63 -9.66
CA ASN A 6 -47.55 -31.50 -9.89
C ASN A 6 -46.50 -31.32 -8.79
N THR A 7 -45.32 -30.85 -9.23
CA THR A 7 -44.29 -30.17 -8.45
C THR A 7 -44.75 -28.75 -8.07
N PHE A 8 -44.53 -28.37 -6.81
CA PHE A 8 -44.63 -26.99 -6.33
C PHE A 8 -43.36 -26.65 -5.54
N GLY A 9 -42.85 -25.45 -5.82
CA GLY A 9 -41.58 -24.92 -5.31
C GLY A 9 -41.57 -24.65 -3.81
N VAL A 10 -40.36 -24.64 -3.27
CA VAL A 10 -40.05 -24.35 -1.88
C VAL A 10 -39.50 -22.92 -1.81
N THR A 11 -40.33 -21.99 -1.36
CA THR A 11 -39.90 -20.67 -0.86
C THR A 11 -39.85 -20.81 0.66
N ARG A 12 -38.66 -20.69 1.26
CA ARG A 12 -38.52 -20.67 2.73
C ARG A 12 -38.64 -19.23 3.23
N LEU A 13 -39.64 -19.07 4.09
CA LEU A 13 -40.08 -17.88 4.79
C LEU A 13 -39.21 -17.71 6.05
N ALA A 14 -38.54 -16.56 6.21
CA ALA A 14 -37.89 -16.15 7.44
C ALA A 14 -38.97 -15.88 8.51
N THR A 15 -38.76 -16.40 9.72
CA THR A 15 -39.71 -16.27 10.83
C THR A 15 -39.14 -15.28 11.84
N LEU A 16 -39.85 -14.16 12.02
CA LEU A 16 -39.53 -13.06 12.90
C LEU A 16 -40.56 -13.03 14.03
N THR A 17 -40.15 -13.27 15.29
CA THR A 17 -40.93 -13.06 16.52
C THR A 17 -39.94 -12.83 17.67
N ALA A 18 -39.67 -11.60 18.12
CA ALA A 18 -40.45 -10.73 19.02
C ALA A 18 -40.29 -11.06 20.52
N ALA A 19 -39.73 -10.11 21.30
CA ALA A 19 -40.40 -9.47 22.45
C ALA A 19 -39.42 -8.61 23.28
N ALA A 20 -39.74 -7.32 23.37
CA ALA A 20 -39.15 -6.33 24.27
C ALA A 20 -39.70 -6.47 25.70
N VAL A 21 -38.85 -6.24 26.72
CA VAL A 21 -39.27 -5.83 28.07
C VAL A 21 -38.29 -4.78 28.60
N ILE A 22 -38.81 -3.58 28.87
CA ILE A 22 -38.16 -2.44 29.54
C ILE A 22 -38.20 -2.66 31.07
N PRO A 23 -37.20 -2.19 31.83
CA PRO A 23 -37.52 -1.30 32.94
C PRO A 23 -36.68 -0.02 32.96
N LEU A 24 -37.37 1.03 33.43
CA LEU A 24 -37.01 2.43 33.44
C LEU A 24 -36.33 2.82 34.78
N MET A 25 -35.38 3.75 34.68
CA MET A 25 -34.90 4.72 35.69
C MET A 25 -33.74 4.36 36.63
N GLY A 26 -32.66 5.13 36.45
CA GLY A 26 -31.60 5.39 37.43
C GLY A 26 -30.64 6.45 36.89
N ALA A 27 -31.07 7.72 36.89
CA ALA A 27 -30.29 8.86 36.42
C ALA A 27 -29.02 9.08 37.27
N THR A 28 -27.87 9.24 36.61
CA THR A 28 -26.76 10.05 37.13
C THR A 28 -26.30 10.99 36.02
N VAL A 29 -26.31 12.28 36.37
CA VAL A 29 -25.87 13.40 35.55
C VAL A 29 -24.35 13.42 35.61
N ILE A 30 -23.69 13.25 34.46
CA ILE A 30 -22.27 13.62 34.31
C ILE A 30 -22.21 14.71 33.26
N GLU A 31 -21.67 15.85 33.68
CA GLU A 31 -21.51 17.07 32.91
C GLU A 31 -20.72 16.82 31.63
N THR A 32 -21.28 17.24 30.51
CA THR A 32 -20.57 17.41 29.25
C THR A 32 -19.66 18.64 29.34
N ALA A 33 -18.36 18.40 29.52
CA ALA A 33 -17.35 19.42 29.28
C ALA A 33 -17.09 19.49 27.77
N VAL A 34 -17.57 20.58 27.17
CA VAL A 34 -17.20 21.04 25.82
C VAL A 34 -15.73 21.45 25.85
N PHE A 35 -14.88 20.77 25.09
CA PHE A 35 -13.54 21.26 24.77
C PHE A 35 -13.56 21.86 23.35
N PRO A 36 -13.25 23.15 23.18
CA PRO A 36 -13.07 23.75 21.87
C PRO A 36 -11.69 23.41 21.29
N GLU A 37 -11.67 23.28 19.97
CA GLU A 37 -10.50 23.19 19.11
C GLU A 37 -9.47 24.33 19.28
N ALA A 38 -8.29 24.06 18.73
CA ALA A 38 -7.18 24.97 18.41
C ALA A 38 -6.16 25.24 19.53
N GLY A 39 -5.04 24.53 19.45
CA GLY A 39 -3.82 24.78 20.23
C GLY A 39 -2.60 24.13 19.62
N PHE A 40 -2.05 24.76 18.58
CA PHE A 40 -0.76 24.45 17.97
C PHE A 40 0.36 24.57 19.04
N PHE A 41 0.90 23.45 19.52
CA PHE A 41 2.06 23.43 20.42
C PHE A 41 3.26 22.81 19.74
N MET A 42 4.13 23.67 19.18
CA MET A 42 5.53 23.32 18.95
C MET A 42 6.21 23.05 20.29
N GLN A 43 6.59 21.80 20.57
CA GLN A 43 7.61 21.50 21.56
C GLN A 43 8.95 21.25 20.85
N SER A 44 9.86 22.20 21.05
CA SER A 44 11.27 22.08 20.71
C SER A 44 11.93 20.99 21.56
N ALA A 45 12.16 19.81 21.00
CA ALA A 45 13.06 18.83 21.58
C ALA A 45 14.51 19.16 21.17
N GLN A 46 15.25 19.75 22.10
CA GLN A 46 16.71 19.85 22.03
C GLN A 46 17.30 18.45 22.17
N ALA A 47 17.75 17.85 21.06
CA ALA A 47 18.58 16.65 21.11
C ALA A 47 20.05 17.02 21.25
N GLN A 48 20.62 16.47 22.32
CA GLN A 48 21.92 16.71 22.89
C GLN A 48 23.05 16.10 22.05
N GLN A 49 24.03 16.93 21.71
CA GLN A 49 25.25 16.59 20.98
C GLN A 49 26.11 15.60 21.80
N GLY A 50 26.23 14.36 21.33
CA GLY A 50 27.07 13.31 21.92
C GLY A 50 28.06 12.74 20.92
N GLN A 51 29.34 13.04 21.10
CA GLN A 51 30.48 12.47 20.35
C GLN A 51 30.68 10.98 20.67
N GLY A 52 30.77 10.13 19.64
CA GLY A 52 31.17 8.73 19.75
C GLY A 52 31.94 8.30 18.49
N LYS A 53 33.08 7.64 18.69
CA LYS A 53 34.14 7.36 17.70
C LYS A 53 33.77 6.21 16.75
N GLY A 54 34.21 6.32 15.49
CA GLY A 54 34.11 5.28 14.48
C GLY A 54 34.93 4.01 14.75
N GLY A 55 34.47 2.92 14.14
CA GLY A 55 35.13 1.63 14.08
C GLY A 55 34.56 0.79 12.92
N ASN A 56 35.49 0.26 12.13
CA ASN A 56 35.38 -0.51 10.89
C ASN A 56 34.18 -1.46 10.67
N HIS A 57 33.70 -1.45 9.43
CA HIS A 57 33.02 -2.57 8.78
C HIS A 57 34.02 -3.69 8.46
N ASP A 58 33.75 -4.91 8.93
CA ASP A 58 34.34 -6.14 8.44
C ASP A 58 33.24 -7.02 7.85
N ASN A 59 33.31 -7.22 6.53
CA ASN A 59 32.55 -8.20 5.76
C ASN A 59 32.90 -9.62 6.22
N LEU A 60 31.92 -10.41 6.66
CA LEU A 60 32.11 -11.81 7.00
C LEU A 60 30.95 -12.70 6.53
N LEU A 61 30.87 -12.98 5.23
CA LEU A 61 30.23 -14.18 4.70
C LEU A 61 31.27 -14.96 3.88
N ASN A 62 31.95 -15.88 4.56
CA ASN A 62 32.85 -16.85 3.96
C ASN A 62 32.50 -18.23 4.50
N VAL A 63 31.57 -18.91 3.83
CA VAL A 63 31.27 -20.33 4.07
C VAL A 63 32.13 -21.16 3.13
N GLY A 64 33.24 -21.68 3.66
CA GLY A 64 34.09 -22.64 2.99
C GLY A 64 33.51 -24.05 3.02
N ARG A 65 33.53 -24.73 1.87
CA ARG A 65 33.68 -26.20 1.80
C ARG A 65 34.72 -26.55 0.74
N GLY A 66 35.87 -27.04 1.20
CA GLY A 66 36.91 -27.60 0.36
C GLY A 66 36.83 -29.13 0.26
N LYS A 67 37.33 -29.65 -0.87
CA LYS A 67 37.99 -30.96 -1.15
C LYS A 67 37.93 -31.16 -2.68
N GLY A 68 38.97 -31.43 -3.44
CA GLY A 68 40.40 -31.65 -3.22
C GLY A 68 41.02 -32.25 -4.51
N GLN A 69 42.34 -32.10 -4.68
CA GLN A 69 43.28 -32.83 -5.56
C GLN A 69 42.98 -32.88 -7.08
N GLY A 70 43.86 -32.55 -8.01
CA GLY A 70 45.29 -32.26 -8.03
C GLY A 70 45.79 -32.41 -9.49
N GLN A 71 47.07 -32.08 -9.71
CA GLN A 71 47.92 -32.44 -10.86
C GLN A 71 48.21 -31.33 -11.90
N MET A 72 49.52 -31.07 -12.04
CA MET A 72 50.17 -30.02 -12.81
C MET A 72 50.44 -30.40 -14.27
N GLY A 73 50.53 -29.36 -15.10
CA GLY A 73 51.27 -29.29 -16.37
C GLY A 73 50.36 -28.81 -17.51
N GLY A 74 50.62 -27.77 -18.29
CA GLY A 74 51.73 -26.83 -18.44
C GLY A 74 51.58 -26.23 -19.85
N GLY A 75 51.75 -24.91 -20.04
CA GLY A 75 51.88 -24.34 -21.40
C GLY A 75 51.20 -22.99 -21.65
N GLN A 76 51.96 -21.91 -21.42
CA GLN A 76 51.97 -20.59 -22.08
C GLN A 76 50.76 -20.12 -22.91
N GLY A 77 50.17 -18.99 -22.48
CA GLY A 77 49.39 -18.08 -23.32
C GLY A 77 49.18 -16.74 -22.61
N LYS A 78 49.66 -15.65 -23.22
CA LYS A 78 49.71 -14.26 -22.72
C LYS A 78 48.32 -13.64 -22.53
N GLY A 79 48.18 -12.72 -21.56
CA GLY A 79 47.12 -11.71 -21.55
C GLY A 79 46.59 -11.38 -20.16
N GLN A 80 47.35 -10.59 -19.39
CA GLN A 80 46.97 -10.06 -18.09
C GLN A 80 46.20 -8.74 -18.27
N MET A 81 44.97 -8.66 -17.78
CA MET A 81 44.39 -7.54 -17.02
C MET A 81 42.91 -7.82 -16.76
N GLY A 82 42.63 -8.37 -15.58
CA GLY A 82 41.42 -8.04 -14.83
C GLY A 82 41.69 -6.76 -14.04
N GLY A 83 40.65 -5.99 -13.79
CA GLY A 83 40.71 -4.75 -13.02
C GLY A 83 39.37 -4.05 -13.05
N SER A 84 38.58 -4.33 -12.02
CA SER A 84 37.21 -3.91 -11.76
C SER A 84 37.00 -2.40 -11.76
N ALA A 85 35.86 -1.98 -12.28
CA ALA A 85 35.39 -0.59 -12.38
C ALA A 85 34.87 -0.03 -11.04
N GLU A 86 35.66 -0.14 -9.97
CA GLU A 86 35.32 0.37 -8.63
C GLU A 86 36.26 1.49 -8.15
N SER A 87 36.95 2.19 -9.08
CA SER A 87 37.87 3.28 -8.67
C SER A 87 37.65 4.64 -9.34
N ASP A 88 36.57 4.82 -10.11
CA ASP A 88 36.31 6.09 -10.80
C ASP A 88 35.20 6.97 -10.19
N VAL A 89 34.62 6.61 -9.03
CA VAL A 89 33.49 7.36 -8.45
C VAL A 89 33.88 8.26 -7.26
N PHE A 90 35.09 8.14 -6.70
CA PHE A 90 35.50 9.02 -5.59
C PHE A 90 36.94 9.52 -5.72
N ARG A 91 37.12 10.62 -6.46
CA ARG A 91 38.19 11.59 -6.22
C ARG A 91 37.69 13.02 -6.41
N ASP A 92 37.47 13.68 -5.29
CA ASP A 92 37.56 15.14 -5.19
C ASP A 92 39.04 15.56 -5.38
N ASP A 93 39.33 16.44 -6.35
CA ASP A 93 40.27 17.54 -6.11
C ASP A 93 40.11 18.67 -7.15
N ALA A 94 40.44 19.85 -6.69
CA ALA A 94 40.17 21.16 -7.24
C ALA A 94 40.89 21.50 -8.56
N GLY A 95 40.25 22.41 -9.31
CA GLY A 95 40.93 23.51 -9.97
C GLY A 95 41.55 23.24 -11.34
N GLY A 96 40.90 23.74 -12.39
CA GLY A 96 41.56 24.02 -13.66
C GLY A 96 40.62 24.01 -14.86
N ARG A 97 40.29 25.20 -15.37
CA ARG A 97 39.66 25.38 -16.68
C ARG A 97 40.70 25.16 -17.79
N PRO A 98 40.38 24.41 -18.85
CA PRO A 98 40.88 24.73 -20.19
C PRO A 98 39.68 24.89 -21.15
N GLU A 99 39.36 26.10 -21.59
CA GLU A 99 39.81 26.68 -22.86
C GLU A 99 39.46 25.83 -24.08
N GLY A 100 38.38 26.23 -24.76
CA GLY A 100 38.03 25.70 -26.06
C GLY A 100 38.99 26.13 -27.16
N LYS A 101 39.17 25.25 -28.14
CA LYS A 101 39.49 25.57 -29.54
C LYS A 101 38.77 24.55 -30.42
N GLY A 102 37.82 25.04 -31.22
CA GLY A 102 37.10 24.23 -32.20
C GLY A 102 37.85 24.11 -33.53
N GLN A 103 37.31 23.28 -34.43
CA GLN A 103 37.20 23.55 -35.86
C GLN A 103 36.32 22.49 -36.54
N GLY A 104 35.36 22.96 -37.33
CA GLY A 104 34.28 22.16 -37.89
C GLY A 104 34.64 21.26 -39.06
N GLY A 105 33.68 20.39 -39.38
CA GLY A 105 33.57 19.65 -40.63
C GLY A 105 32.10 19.37 -40.88
N ALA A 106 31.57 19.96 -41.96
CA ALA A 106 30.21 19.78 -42.44
C ALA A 106 29.97 18.36 -43.00
N ASP A 107 28.68 18.03 -43.13
CA ASP A 107 28.09 16.91 -43.87
C ASP A 107 28.19 15.50 -43.27
N ARG A 108 27.12 15.14 -42.55
CA ARG A 108 26.30 13.94 -42.83
C ARG A 108 24.93 14.10 -42.16
N GLY A 109 24.09 14.92 -42.78
CA GLY A 109 22.66 14.91 -42.54
C GLY A 109 22.06 13.64 -43.14
N GLY A 110 21.69 12.71 -42.26
CA GLY A 110 20.82 11.59 -42.55
C GLY A 110 19.92 11.42 -41.33
N LYS A 111 18.82 12.18 -41.30
CA LYS A 111 17.71 11.91 -40.39
C LYS A 111 17.07 10.58 -40.84
N PRO A 112 16.99 9.55 -39.99
CA PRO A 112 16.02 8.50 -40.21
C PRO A 112 14.63 9.08 -39.94
N ASP A 113 13.86 9.21 -41.01
CA ASP A 113 12.46 9.62 -41.03
C ASP A 113 11.58 8.50 -40.47
N ASN A 114 11.59 8.28 -39.14
CA ASN A 114 10.52 7.54 -38.44
C ASN A 114 10.59 7.61 -36.90
N ALA A 115 10.65 8.81 -36.33
CA ALA A 115 10.47 9.01 -34.89
C ALA A 115 9.56 10.23 -34.68
N GLY A 116 8.26 10.00 -34.68
CA GLY A 116 7.26 11.06 -34.53
C GLY A 116 5.97 10.71 -35.22
N GLY A 117 5.18 9.83 -34.62
CA GLY A 117 3.89 9.44 -35.14
C GLY A 117 3.20 8.47 -34.18
N GLY A 118 2.59 9.02 -33.14
CA GLY A 118 1.85 8.24 -32.14
C GLY A 118 1.77 8.90 -30.77
N GLY A 119 1.73 10.23 -30.69
CA GLY A 119 1.26 10.91 -29.48
C GLY A 119 -0.24 11.13 -29.65
N GLY A 120 -1.04 10.26 -29.04
CA GLY A 120 -2.42 10.59 -28.68
C GLY A 120 -2.43 11.81 -27.76
N ARG A 121 -3.59 12.43 -27.59
CA ARG A 121 -3.81 13.75 -26.96
C ARG A 121 -3.40 13.89 -25.48
N ASP A 122 -2.56 13.01 -24.95
CA ASP A 122 -2.36 12.84 -23.52
C ASP A 122 -0.88 12.80 -23.10
N SER A 123 -0.07 13.71 -23.64
CA SER A 123 1.34 13.80 -23.25
C SER A 123 1.82 15.23 -23.38
N GLY A 124 1.43 16.04 -22.41
CA GLY A 124 1.76 17.45 -22.34
C GLY A 124 1.95 17.92 -20.91
N LYS A 125 3.03 17.46 -20.25
CA LYS A 125 3.69 18.14 -19.10
C LYS A 125 2.72 18.89 -18.17
N GLY A 126 1.86 18.13 -17.50
CA GLY A 126 0.82 18.64 -16.61
C GLY A 126 -0.07 17.50 -16.10
N GLY A 127 -0.53 16.62 -17.00
CA GLY A 127 -1.46 15.53 -16.66
C GLY A 127 -0.97 14.58 -15.55
N ASP A 128 0.31 14.19 -15.56
CA ASP A 128 0.81 13.21 -14.58
C ASP A 128 1.19 13.81 -13.20
N TYR A 129 1.28 15.14 -13.08
CA TYR A 129 1.85 15.81 -11.91
C TYR A 129 1.09 17.07 -11.45
N GLY A 130 -0.02 17.41 -12.09
CA GLY A 130 -0.63 18.73 -12.06
C GLY A 130 -2.02 18.85 -11.45
N ASP A 131 -2.73 17.76 -11.12
CA ASP A 131 -4.14 17.84 -10.70
C ASP A 131 -4.45 16.94 -9.50
N ILE A 132 -3.52 16.86 -8.55
CA ILE A 132 -3.71 16.06 -7.34
C ILE A 132 -4.48 16.88 -6.31
N VAL A 133 -5.79 16.78 -6.38
CA VAL A 133 -6.72 17.38 -5.42
C VAL A 133 -7.82 16.39 -5.10
N ILE A 134 -8.48 16.59 -3.97
CA ILE A 134 -9.71 15.87 -3.65
C ILE A 134 -10.76 16.24 -4.69
N ILE A 135 -11.42 15.24 -5.30
CA ILE A 135 -12.44 15.45 -6.33
C ILE A 135 -13.74 14.72 -5.98
N LEU A 136 -14.85 15.20 -6.55
CA LEU A 136 -16.14 14.55 -6.41
C LEU A 136 -16.14 13.22 -7.15
N ARG A 137 -16.50 12.13 -6.45
CA ARG A 137 -16.51 10.75 -6.94
C ARG A 137 -17.86 10.08 -6.73
N ASP A 138 -18.13 9.10 -7.56
CA ASP A 138 -19.21 8.12 -7.40
C ASP A 138 -18.78 7.05 -6.39
N ASP A 139 -19.70 6.17 -6.01
CA ASP A 139 -19.48 5.16 -4.97
C ASP A 139 -18.42 4.11 -5.35
N ASP A 140 -18.23 3.86 -6.64
CA ASP A 140 -17.15 3.01 -7.16
C ASP A 140 -15.77 3.73 -7.19
N GLY A 141 -15.73 5.01 -6.82
CA GLY A 141 -14.53 5.85 -6.86
C GLY A 141 -14.30 6.57 -8.19
N THR A 142 -15.14 6.37 -9.19
CA THR A 142 -15.00 7.06 -10.49
C THR A 142 -15.32 8.56 -10.37
N PRO A 143 -14.62 9.45 -11.08
CA PRO A 143 -14.88 10.90 -10.99
C PRO A 143 -16.26 11.30 -11.55
N ILE A 144 -17.01 12.11 -10.81
CA ILE A 144 -18.25 12.71 -11.30
C ILE A 144 -17.94 13.94 -12.15
N LEU A 145 -18.21 13.83 -13.45
CA LEU A 145 -17.99 14.91 -14.40
C LEU A 145 -19.17 15.88 -14.47
N ASP A 146 -18.87 17.15 -14.72
CA ASP A 146 -19.88 18.18 -14.97
C ASP A 146 -20.54 18.07 -16.36
N GLU A 147 -21.47 18.99 -16.68
CA GLU A 147 -22.15 19.04 -17.99
C GLU A 147 -21.20 19.21 -19.19
N ASN A 148 -19.99 19.70 -18.95
CA ASN A 148 -18.95 19.94 -19.94
C ASN A 148 -17.91 18.81 -19.99
N GLY A 149 -18.03 17.80 -19.13
CA GLY A 149 -17.12 16.66 -19.03
C GLY A 149 -15.85 16.91 -18.20
N ASN A 150 -15.83 17.93 -17.33
CA ASN A 150 -14.67 18.21 -16.47
C ASN A 150 -14.86 17.61 -15.07
N VAL A 151 -13.75 17.20 -14.45
CA VAL A 151 -13.72 16.77 -13.05
C VAL A 151 -14.01 17.97 -12.12
N GLN A 152 -14.51 17.68 -10.92
CA GLN A 152 -15.00 18.69 -9.99
C GLN A 152 -14.22 18.64 -8.67
N PRO A 153 -13.26 19.55 -8.43
CA PRO A 153 -12.51 19.60 -7.17
C PRO A 153 -13.37 19.96 -5.97
N CYS A 154 -13.12 19.29 -4.85
CA CYS A 154 -13.74 19.54 -3.56
C CYS A 154 -13.06 20.71 -2.84
N LEU A 155 -13.86 21.45 -2.07
CA LEU A 155 -13.42 22.58 -1.23
C LEU A 155 -13.42 22.24 0.27
N ASP A 156 -13.95 21.07 0.63
CA ASP A 156 -13.92 20.48 1.97
C ASP A 156 -13.63 18.98 1.88
N ALA A 157 -13.22 18.37 3.00
CA ALA A 157 -12.79 16.97 3.06
C ALA A 157 -13.95 15.96 2.89
N ALA A 158 -15.20 16.38 3.10
CA ALA A 158 -16.38 15.54 2.88
C ALA A 158 -16.94 15.67 1.45
N CYS A 159 -16.34 16.54 0.63
CA CYS A 159 -16.80 16.94 -0.69
C CYS A 159 -18.28 17.39 -0.75
N GLU A 160 -18.81 17.96 0.33
CA GLU A 160 -20.16 18.55 0.33
C GLU A 160 -20.21 19.84 -0.52
N THR A 161 -19.06 20.52 -0.60
CA THR A 161 -18.84 21.68 -1.47
C THR A 161 -17.75 21.40 -2.49
N TYR A 162 -18.05 21.67 -3.75
CA TYR A 162 -17.15 21.46 -4.88
C TYR A 162 -17.31 22.59 -5.91
N THR A 163 -16.34 22.66 -6.82
CA THR A 163 -16.29 23.65 -7.89
C THR A 163 -15.92 22.98 -9.20
N GLN A 164 -16.23 23.64 -10.31
CA GLN A 164 -15.85 23.19 -11.64
C GLN A 164 -14.39 23.58 -11.93
N LEU A 165 -13.63 22.67 -12.55
CA LEU A 165 -12.38 23.03 -13.24
C LEU A 165 -12.69 23.83 -14.49
N VAL A 166 -12.07 25.01 -14.60
CA VAL A 166 -12.27 25.92 -15.72
C VAL A 166 -11.07 25.81 -16.65
N GLU A 167 -11.34 25.37 -17.88
CA GLU A 167 -10.36 25.42 -18.96
C GLU A 167 -10.08 26.88 -19.33
N VAL A 168 -8.83 27.31 -19.20
CA VAL A 168 -8.38 28.67 -19.52
C VAL A 168 -7.80 28.77 -20.94
N GLU A 169 -7.12 27.71 -21.40
CA GLU A 169 -6.65 27.51 -22.77
C GLU A 169 -6.82 26.03 -23.16
N GLU A 170 -6.76 25.67 -24.45
CA GLU A 170 -6.98 24.29 -24.92
C GLU A 170 -6.06 23.29 -24.19
N GLY A 171 -6.64 22.49 -23.28
CA GLY A 171 -5.94 21.53 -22.43
C GLY A 171 -5.20 22.10 -21.22
N ASP A 172 -5.44 23.36 -20.85
CA ASP A 172 -4.88 24.01 -19.65
C ASP A 172 -6.01 24.44 -18.71
N PHE A 173 -5.98 23.93 -17.47
CA PHE A 173 -7.01 24.17 -16.47
C PHE A 173 -6.44 25.01 -15.33
N GLU A 174 -7.19 26.03 -14.90
CA GLU A 174 -6.83 26.80 -13.71
C GLU A 174 -7.44 26.16 -12.47
N MET A 175 -6.59 25.81 -11.51
CA MET A 175 -7.01 25.23 -10.25
C MET A 175 -7.73 26.28 -9.39
N PRO A 176 -8.97 26.03 -8.95
CA PRO A 176 -9.71 26.98 -8.14
C PRO A 176 -9.06 27.26 -6.78
N GLU A 177 -9.30 28.44 -6.20
CA GLU A 177 -8.87 28.74 -4.84
C GLU A 177 -9.62 27.85 -3.82
N GLY A 178 -8.90 27.31 -2.84
CA GLY A 178 -9.50 26.54 -1.74
C GLY A 178 -9.63 25.05 -1.98
N VAL A 179 -9.12 24.54 -3.11
CA VAL A 179 -8.99 23.08 -3.32
C VAL A 179 -8.03 22.47 -2.30
N ILE A 180 -8.26 21.20 -1.98
CA ILE A 180 -7.47 20.46 -1.00
C ILE A 180 -6.51 19.54 -1.76
N PRO A 181 -5.19 19.68 -1.60
CA PRO A 181 -4.24 18.76 -2.21
C PRO A 181 -4.33 17.38 -1.55
N VAL A 182 -4.13 16.33 -2.34
CA VAL A 182 -3.97 14.97 -1.80
C VAL A 182 -2.50 14.76 -1.43
N GLU A 183 -2.25 14.22 -0.25
CA GLU A 183 -0.93 13.85 0.23
C GLU A 183 -0.75 12.34 0.10
N PHE A 184 0.42 11.91 -0.39
CA PHE A 184 0.69 10.49 -0.67
C PHE A 184 1.78 9.89 0.21
N GLY A 185 2.48 10.69 1.01
CA GLY A 185 3.54 10.18 1.88
C GLY A 185 4.55 9.27 1.16
N ARG A 186 4.77 8.07 1.70
CA ARG A 186 5.58 6.98 1.11
C ARG A 186 5.01 6.40 -0.18
N LEU A 187 3.70 6.46 -0.41
CA LEU A 187 3.04 5.93 -1.61
C LEU A 187 3.34 6.75 -2.88
N ASN A 188 4.04 7.88 -2.78
CA ASN A 188 4.63 8.55 -3.94
C ASN A 188 5.50 7.61 -4.82
N VAL A 189 5.93 6.45 -4.28
CA VAL A 189 6.58 5.39 -5.04
C VAL A 189 5.71 4.76 -6.14
N ALA A 190 4.39 4.92 -6.11
CA ALA A 190 3.50 4.50 -7.19
C ALA A 190 3.87 5.08 -8.56
N ARG A 191 4.56 6.22 -8.57
CA ARG A 191 5.06 6.88 -9.79
C ARG A 191 6.43 6.39 -10.26
N SER A 192 7.00 5.43 -9.55
CA SER A 192 8.26 4.82 -9.95
C SER A 192 8.04 3.89 -11.15
N PRO A 193 9.07 3.62 -11.96
CA PRO A 193 8.96 2.64 -13.04
C PRO A 193 8.55 1.26 -12.52
N SER A 194 7.75 0.52 -13.29
CA SER A 194 7.25 -0.82 -12.91
C SER A 194 8.35 -1.81 -12.49
N SER A 195 9.59 -1.63 -12.94
CA SER A 195 10.72 -2.44 -12.48
C SER A 195 10.96 -2.39 -10.96
N VAL A 196 10.53 -1.30 -10.28
CA VAL A 196 10.66 -1.15 -8.82
C VAL A 196 9.61 -2.00 -8.11
N THR A 197 8.36 -1.94 -8.57
CA THR A 197 7.26 -2.78 -8.05
C THR A 197 7.51 -4.25 -8.35
N ASP A 198 7.98 -4.58 -9.57
CA ASP A 198 8.33 -5.95 -9.96
C ASP A 198 9.45 -6.53 -9.08
N HIS A 199 10.50 -5.75 -8.81
CA HIS A 199 11.59 -6.19 -7.93
C HIS A 199 11.08 -6.46 -6.51
N SER A 200 10.22 -5.59 -6.00
CA SER A 200 9.66 -5.72 -4.65
C SER A 200 8.69 -6.89 -4.55
N LEU A 201 7.91 -7.16 -5.61
CA LEU A 201 7.07 -8.35 -5.71
C LEU A 201 7.91 -9.62 -5.74
N ALA A 202 9.04 -9.62 -6.46
CA ALA A 202 9.96 -10.75 -6.48
C ALA A 202 10.57 -11.05 -5.10
N GLU A 203 10.95 -10.01 -4.35
CA GLU A 203 11.42 -10.18 -2.97
C GLU A 203 10.33 -10.79 -2.07
N LEU A 204 9.10 -10.26 -2.15
CA LEU A 204 7.96 -10.77 -1.38
C LEU A 204 7.65 -12.23 -1.73
N LEU A 205 7.48 -12.53 -3.02
CA LEU A 205 7.12 -13.88 -3.48
C LEU A 205 8.24 -14.88 -3.25
N SER A 206 9.51 -14.46 -3.23
CA SER A 206 10.62 -15.35 -2.86
C SER A 206 10.54 -15.84 -1.42
N LYS A 207 9.90 -15.07 -0.52
CA LYS A 207 9.67 -15.42 0.90
C LYS A 207 8.40 -16.25 1.09
N LEU A 208 7.44 -16.13 0.18
CA LEU A 208 6.10 -16.73 0.27
C LEU A 208 5.84 -17.77 -0.84
N ASP A 209 6.89 -18.30 -1.48
CA ASP A 209 6.74 -19.17 -2.63
C ASP A 209 5.96 -20.45 -2.31
N GLY A 210 4.92 -20.71 -3.10
CA GLY A 210 3.97 -21.80 -2.92
C GLY A 210 2.93 -21.59 -1.82
N GLN A 211 2.91 -20.43 -1.15
CA GLN A 211 1.91 -20.13 -0.13
C GLN A 211 0.51 -20.08 -0.74
N THR A 212 -0.49 -20.57 0.00
CA THR A 212 -1.91 -20.44 -0.34
C THR A 212 -2.62 -19.71 0.79
N ILE A 213 -3.28 -18.61 0.47
CA ILE A 213 -4.02 -17.75 1.40
C ILE A 213 -5.51 -17.92 1.12
N THR A 214 -6.25 -18.31 2.15
CA THR A 214 -7.69 -18.55 2.13
C THR A 214 -8.34 -17.86 3.31
N ALA A 215 -9.67 -17.72 3.31
CA ALA A 215 -10.39 -17.19 4.47
C ALA A 215 -10.12 -18.01 5.75
N ASP A 216 -9.92 -19.32 5.63
CA ASP A 216 -9.70 -20.22 6.77
C ASP A 216 -8.31 -20.07 7.43
N ASN A 217 -7.33 -19.50 6.73
CA ASN A 217 -5.95 -19.40 7.22
C ASN A 217 -5.40 -17.97 7.28
N LEU A 218 -6.18 -16.96 6.87
CA LEU A 218 -5.76 -15.56 6.82
C LEU A 218 -5.21 -15.08 8.18
N ASP A 219 -5.94 -15.33 9.27
CA ASP A 219 -5.57 -14.92 10.63
C ASP A 219 -4.24 -15.55 11.09
N ALA A 220 -3.89 -16.73 10.58
CA ALA A 220 -2.63 -17.40 10.92
C ALA A 220 -1.45 -16.93 10.06
N LEU A 221 -1.74 -16.23 8.94
CA LEU A 221 -0.77 -15.76 7.96
C LEU A 221 -0.60 -14.24 7.97
N THR A 222 -1.36 -13.54 8.79
CA THR A 222 -1.30 -12.08 8.94
C THR A 222 -1.05 -11.71 10.39
N ASP A 223 -0.44 -10.54 10.61
CA ASP A 223 -0.47 -9.91 11.92
C ASP A 223 -1.82 -9.20 12.16
N ASP A 224 -1.99 -8.61 13.33
CA ASP A 224 -3.25 -7.95 13.70
C ASP A 224 -3.58 -6.73 12.80
N ALA A 225 -2.60 -6.17 12.08
CA ALA A 225 -2.80 -5.10 11.09
C ALA A 225 -3.01 -5.65 9.66
N GLY A 226 -3.05 -6.97 9.48
CA GLY A 226 -3.27 -7.63 8.19
C GLY A 226 -2.02 -7.78 7.32
N ARG A 227 -0.82 -7.50 7.83
CA ARG A 227 0.45 -7.68 7.10
C ARG A 227 0.85 -9.14 7.08
N LEU A 228 1.34 -9.63 5.94
CA LEU A 228 1.73 -11.03 5.81
C LEU A 228 2.90 -11.41 6.71
N LEU A 229 2.80 -12.59 7.31
CA LEU A 229 3.82 -13.24 8.11
C LEU A 229 4.65 -14.21 7.26
N VAL A 230 5.96 -14.22 7.50
CA VAL A 230 6.93 -15.12 6.87
C VAL A 230 7.54 -16.01 7.94
N THR A 231 7.59 -17.31 7.66
CA THR A 231 8.40 -18.24 8.45
C THR A 231 9.81 -18.28 7.87
N ASN A 232 10.79 -17.78 8.61
CA ASN A 232 12.19 -17.79 8.23
C ASN A 232 12.80 -19.21 8.32
N ASP A 233 13.95 -19.42 7.67
CA ASP A 233 14.67 -20.70 7.67
C ASP A 233 15.02 -21.24 9.07
N ASP A 234 15.15 -20.34 10.05
CA ASP A 234 15.44 -20.68 11.45
C ASP A 234 14.19 -21.00 12.28
N GLY A 235 13.01 -20.95 11.67
CA GLY A 235 11.71 -21.19 12.29
C GLY A 235 11.15 -19.99 13.04
N THR A 236 11.79 -18.82 12.97
CA THR A 236 11.21 -17.57 13.50
C THR A 236 10.15 -17.03 12.55
N ILE A 237 9.17 -16.31 13.10
CA ILE A 237 8.14 -15.63 12.33
C ILE A 237 8.50 -14.14 12.28
N SER A 238 8.47 -13.56 11.09
CA SER A 238 8.66 -12.13 10.88
C SER A 238 7.58 -11.58 9.97
N THR A 239 7.19 -10.34 10.17
CA THR A 239 6.22 -9.65 9.32
C THR A 239 6.89 -9.04 8.09
N ILE A 240 6.19 -9.04 6.95
CA ILE A 240 6.55 -8.22 5.78
C ILE A 240 6.30 -6.75 6.12
N ASP A 241 7.32 -6.10 6.66
CA ASP A 241 7.28 -4.68 7.08
C ASP A 241 7.88 -3.71 6.03
N SER A 242 8.14 -4.20 4.82
CA SER A 242 8.60 -3.34 3.72
C SER A 242 7.42 -2.68 3.03
N PRO A 243 7.39 -1.34 2.94
CA PRO A 243 6.30 -0.62 2.24
C PRO A 243 6.24 -0.98 0.76
N LEU A 244 7.39 -1.19 0.13
CA LEU A 244 7.45 -1.52 -1.29
C LEU A 244 6.97 -2.92 -1.58
N GLU A 245 7.24 -3.87 -0.68
CA GLU A 245 6.73 -5.24 -0.82
C GLU A 245 5.20 -5.26 -0.66
N ASN A 246 4.67 -4.53 0.34
CA ASN A 246 3.23 -4.40 0.54
C ASN A 246 2.55 -3.66 -0.63
N PHE A 247 3.15 -2.57 -1.13
CA PHE A 247 2.62 -1.86 -2.30
C PHE A 247 2.60 -2.76 -3.55
N ALA A 248 3.66 -3.52 -3.77
CA ALA A 248 3.73 -4.44 -4.90
C ALA A 248 2.71 -5.59 -4.79
N LEU A 249 2.45 -6.08 -3.56
CA LEU A 249 1.37 -7.03 -3.31
C LEU A 249 0.00 -6.43 -3.61
N TYR A 250 -0.27 -5.19 -3.17
CA TYR A 250 -1.51 -4.48 -3.49
C TYR A 250 -1.73 -4.40 -5.00
N VAL A 251 -0.75 -3.92 -5.76
CA VAL A 251 -0.81 -3.83 -7.23
C VAL A 251 -1.11 -5.19 -7.86
N ALA A 252 -0.40 -6.24 -7.43
CA ALA A 252 -0.54 -7.57 -8.01
C ALA A 252 -1.90 -8.24 -7.68
N LEU A 253 -2.48 -7.94 -6.51
CA LEU A 253 -3.80 -8.42 -6.11
C LEU A 253 -4.90 -7.78 -6.94
N ILE A 254 -4.87 -6.45 -7.09
CA ILE A 254 -5.87 -5.71 -7.87
C ILE A 254 -5.76 -6.08 -9.36
N ASP A 255 -4.55 -6.15 -9.92
CA ASP A 255 -4.34 -6.56 -11.32
C ASP A 255 -4.88 -7.98 -11.59
N ALA A 256 -4.56 -8.94 -10.73
CA ALA A 256 -5.01 -10.31 -10.89
C ALA A 256 -6.54 -10.44 -10.79
N ALA A 257 -7.16 -9.76 -9.82
CA ALA A 257 -8.60 -9.81 -9.60
C ALA A 257 -9.40 -9.03 -10.64
N GLY A 258 -8.92 -7.86 -11.04
CA GLY A 258 -9.54 -7.07 -12.12
C GLY A 258 -9.46 -7.77 -13.48
N SER A 259 -8.38 -8.51 -13.74
CA SER A 259 -8.18 -9.25 -15.00
C SER A 259 -9.13 -10.44 -15.17
N ASP A 260 -9.54 -11.10 -14.07
CA ASP A 260 -10.50 -12.21 -14.09
C ASP A 260 -11.43 -12.18 -12.86
N PRO A 261 -12.40 -11.26 -12.80
CA PRO A 261 -13.23 -11.03 -11.62
C PRO A 261 -14.15 -12.22 -11.28
N THR A 262 -14.21 -13.24 -12.16
CA THR A 262 -15.03 -14.44 -11.96
C THR A 262 -14.24 -15.63 -11.40
N ALA A 263 -12.92 -15.49 -11.24
CA ALA A 263 -12.09 -16.52 -10.68
C ALA A 263 -12.40 -16.73 -9.20
N THR A 264 -12.26 -17.97 -8.73
CA THR A 264 -12.42 -18.31 -7.31
C THR A 264 -11.12 -18.17 -6.52
N SER A 265 -9.99 -18.08 -7.22
CA SER A 265 -8.67 -17.86 -6.66
C SER A 265 -7.73 -17.32 -7.74
N TYR A 266 -6.69 -16.61 -7.29
CA TYR A 266 -5.74 -15.90 -8.14
C TYR A 266 -4.33 -16.41 -7.85
N THR A 267 -3.59 -16.76 -8.91
CA THR A 267 -2.16 -17.05 -8.79
C THR A 267 -1.38 -15.80 -9.12
N ILE A 268 -0.73 -15.24 -8.12
CA ILE A 268 0.23 -14.15 -8.29
C ILE A 268 1.59 -14.78 -8.57
N SER A 269 2.24 -14.40 -9.66
CA SER A 269 3.55 -14.97 -10.00
C SER A 269 4.46 -13.97 -10.68
N ILE A 270 5.76 -14.12 -10.44
CA ILE A 270 6.79 -13.32 -11.11
C ILE A 270 7.98 -14.22 -11.49
N SER A 271 8.48 -14.03 -12.70
CA SER A 271 9.67 -14.72 -13.19
C SER A 271 10.85 -13.75 -13.22
N THR A 272 11.95 -14.10 -12.56
CA THR A 272 13.20 -13.33 -12.59
C THR A 272 14.27 -14.07 -13.40
N ASN A 273 15.11 -13.31 -14.10
CA ASN A 273 16.32 -13.85 -14.74
C ASN A 273 17.51 -12.95 -14.38
N PRO A 274 18.10 -13.12 -13.19
CA PRO A 274 19.08 -12.19 -12.65
C PRO A 274 20.39 -12.13 -13.44
N MET A 275 20.72 -13.13 -14.26
CA MET A 275 22.00 -13.20 -14.98
C MET A 275 21.88 -13.39 -16.51
N GLY A 276 20.68 -13.40 -17.08
CA GLY A 276 20.40 -13.47 -18.52
C GLY A 276 20.70 -14.83 -19.17
N ASP A 277 21.72 -15.54 -18.70
CA ASP A 277 22.19 -16.83 -19.21
C ASP A 277 21.75 -18.02 -18.33
N GLU A 278 21.14 -17.77 -17.18
CA GLU A 278 20.59 -18.80 -16.28
C GLU A 278 19.10 -19.06 -16.56
N ALA A 279 18.61 -20.20 -16.05
CA ALA A 279 17.18 -20.50 -16.12
C ALA A 279 16.39 -19.47 -15.30
N SER A 280 15.25 -19.01 -15.83
CA SER A 280 14.36 -18.12 -15.08
C SER A 280 13.83 -18.83 -13.85
N GLU A 281 13.91 -18.18 -12.69
CA GLU A 281 13.25 -18.62 -11.47
C GLU A 281 11.87 -17.98 -11.42
N THR A 282 10.84 -18.74 -11.04
CA THR A 282 9.47 -18.25 -10.92
C THR A 282 9.00 -18.48 -9.51
N PHE A 283 8.56 -17.41 -8.87
CA PHE A 283 7.95 -17.44 -7.54
C PHE A 283 6.46 -17.18 -7.68
N SER A 284 5.66 -17.84 -6.86
CA SER A 284 4.21 -17.67 -6.91
C SER A 284 3.53 -17.90 -5.57
N MET A 285 2.38 -17.25 -5.38
CA MET A 285 1.44 -17.53 -4.30
C MET A 285 0.02 -17.60 -4.86
N THR A 286 -0.88 -18.27 -4.14
CA THR A 286 -2.30 -18.34 -4.48
C THR A 286 -3.12 -17.63 -3.41
N VAL A 287 -4.10 -16.83 -3.83
CA VAL A 287 -5.03 -16.12 -2.93
C VAL A 287 -6.46 -16.41 -3.34
N ASP A 288 -7.31 -16.84 -2.41
CA ASP A 288 -8.73 -17.03 -2.68
C ASP A 288 -9.43 -15.69 -2.93
N ALA A 289 -10.41 -15.69 -3.83
CA ALA A 289 -11.11 -14.47 -4.23
C ALA A 289 -11.78 -13.74 -3.04
N ASP A 290 -12.30 -14.50 -2.08
CA ASP A 290 -13.02 -13.99 -0.90
C ASP A 290 -12.15 -13.12 0.02
N VAL A 291 -10.82 -13.22 -0.06
CA VAL A 291 -9.89 -12.47 0.80
C VAL A 291 -9.05 -11.44 0.05
N VAL A 292 -9.19 -11.33 -1.28
CA VAL A 292 -8.34 -10.44 -2.09
C VAL A 292 -8.46 -8.99 -1.66
N LEU A 293 -9.68 -8.45 -1.55
CA LEU A 293 -9.88 -7.05 -1.19
C LEU A 293 -9.45 -6.78 0.26
N THR A 294 -9.70 -7.71 1.17
CA THR A 294 -9.21 -7.63 2.54
C THR A 294 -7.68 -7.55 2.59
N LEU A 295 -7.00 -8.44 1.86
CA LEU A 295 -5.54 -8.45 1.82
C LEU A 295 -4.99 -7.23 1.07
N ALA A 296 -5.67 -6.75 0.03
CA ALA A 296 -5.29 -5.56 -0.72
C ALA A 296 -5.41 -4.30 0.14
N ALA A 297 -6.49 -4.14 0.92
CA ALA A 297 -6.65 -3.03 1.85
C ALA A 297 -5.53 -3.02 2.91
N SER A 298 -5.22 -4.19 3.50
CA SER A 298 -4.12 -4.32 4.46
C SER A 298 -2.76 -4.04 3.80
N ALA A 299 -2.52 -4.53 2.58
CA ALA A 299 -1.30 -4.26 1.83
C ALA A 299 -1.15 -2.76 1.48
N PHE A 300 -2.24 -2.08 1.13
CA PHE A 300 -2.24 -0.63 0.93
C PHE A 300 -1.88 0.11 2.23
N SER A 301 -2.52 -0.26 3.35
CA SER A 301 -2.27 0.35 4.66
C SER A 301 -0.81 0.21 5.10
N ALA A 302 -0.20 -0.97 4.91
CA ALA A 302 1.18 -1.24 5.28
C ALA A 302 2.20 -0.56 4.36
N ALA A 303 1.79 -0.22 3.13
CA ALA A 303 2.56 0.58 2.20
C ALA A 303 2.47 2.09 2.50
N SER A 304 1.36 2.55 3.08
CA SER A 304 1.14 3.95 3.44
C SER A 304 2.06 4.43 4.56
N ASP A 305 1.96 5.73 4.86
CA ASP A 305 2.58 6.29 6.05
C ASP A 305 1.95 5.67 7.29
N LYS A 306 2.80 5.39 8.30
CA LYS A 306 2.36 4.77 9.56
C LYS A 306 1.36 5.64 10.33
N TYR A 307 1.41 6.95 10.10
CA TYR A 307 0.66 7.93 10.84
C TYR A 307 -0.26 8.69 9.89
N GLY A 308 -1.43 9.06 10.39
CA GLY A 308 -2.40 9.82 9.64
C GLY A 308 -3.54 8.95 9.14
N ASN A 309 -4.21 9.46 8.11
CA ASN A 309 -5.46 8.91 7.63
C ASN A 309 -5.31 8.56 6.16
N VAL A 310 -5.87 7.42 5.77
CA VAL A 310 -6.02 7.04 4.37
C VAL A 310 -7.31 7.61 3.84
N THR A 311 -7.25 8.30 2.70
CA THR A 311 -8.42 8.94 2.07
C THR A 311 -8.80 8.26 0.77
N ILE A 312 -10.06 8.42 0.35
CA ILE A 312 -10.57 7.85 -0.92
C ILE A 312 -9.73 8.34 -2.10
N ASP A 313 -9.43 9.64 -2.13
CA ASP A 313 -8.59 10.22 -3.18
C ASP A 313 -7.14 9.76 -3.11
N GLU A 314 -6.60 9.47 -1.94
CA GLU A 314 -5.26 8.87 -1.84
C GLU A 314 -5.24 7.51 -2.52
N ILE A 315 -6.18 6.63 -2.18
CA ILE A 315 -6.29 5.31 -2.81
C ILE A 315 -6.46 5.46 -4.32
N MET A 316 -7.51 6.15 -4.77
CA MET A 316 -7.83 6.22 -6.20
C MET A 316 -6.71 6.86 -7.03
N ASN A 317 -6.03 7.90 -6.53
CA ASN A 317 -4.89 8.47 -7.26
C ASN A 317 -3.70 7.50 -7.31
N ILE A 318 -3.38 6.84 -6.20
CA ILE A 318 -2.28 5.86 -6.14
C ILE A 318 -2.55 4.69 -7.10
N THR A 319 -3.79 4.18 -7.11
CA THR A 319 -4.23 3.12 -8.00
C THR A 319 -4.23 3.56 -9.48
N SER A 320 -4.63 4.80 -9.76
CA SER A 320 -4.59 5.35 -11.12
C SER A 320 -3.15 5.54 -11.62
N PHE A 321 -2.18 5.90 -10.77
CA PHE A 321 -0.77 6.00 -11.18
C PHE A 321 -0.17 4.67 -11.67
N VAL A 322 -0.69 3.55 -11.17
CA VAL A 322 -0.30 2.20 -11.63
C VAL A 322 -1.26 1.64 -12.70
N GLY A 323 -2.29 2.40 -13.08
CA GLY A 323 -3.25 2.06 -14.12
C GLY A 323 -4.19 0.93 -13.76
N LEU A 324 -4.65 0.89 -12.49
CA LEU A 324 -5.55 -0.13 -11.95
C LEU A 324 -6.86 0.43 -11.37
N ASP A 325 -7.16 1.70 -11.66
CA ASP A 325 -8.32 2.41 -11.09
C ASP A 325 -9.65 1.86 -11.60
N ASP A 326 -9.74 1.48 -12.88
CA ASP A 326 -10.91 0.81 -13.44
C ASP A 326 -11.14 -0.57 -12.79
N GLU A 327 -10.05 -1.34 -12.59
CA GLU A 327 -10.06 -2.65 -11.95
C GLU A 327 -10.52 -2.55 -10.49
N LEU A 328 -9.97 -1.60 -9.72
CA LEU A 328 -10.40 -1.40 -8.34
C LEU A 328 -11.87 -0.98 -8.28
N SER A 329 -12.28 -0.02 -9.11
CA SER A 329 -13.67 0.47 -9.16
C SER A 329 -14.65 -0.68 -9.38
N ALA A 330 -14.36 -1.55 -10.35
CA ALA A 330 -15.19 -2.72 -10.64
C ALA A 330 -15.23 -3.77 -9.51
N LEU A 331 -14.15 -3.89 -8.72
CA LEU A 331 -14.08 -4.81 -7.60
C LEU A 331 -14.89 -4.31 -6.39
N VAL A 332 -14.87 -3.00 -6.12
CA VAL A 332 -15.56 -2.39 -4.97
C VAL A 332 -17.04 -2.10 -5.23
N ASP A 333 -17.44 -1.90 -6.49
CA ASP A 333 -18.85 -1.83 -6.94
C ASP A 333 -19.60 -3.18 -6.78
N SER A 334 -18.89 -4.26 -6.48
CA SER A 334 -19.51 -5.56 -6.26
C SER A 334 -20.22 -5.65 -4.91
N ASP A 335 -21.52 -5.97 -4.93
CA ASP A 335 -22.32 -6.36 -3.74
C ASP A 335 -21.70 -7.49 -2.89
N SER A 336 -20.66 -8.18 -3.41
CA SER A 336 -19.95 -9.24 -2.69
C SER A 336 -18.91 -8.72 -1.70
N TYR A 337 -18.45 -7.48 -1.87
CA TYR A 337 -17.49 -6.89 -0.96
C TYR A 337 -18.23 -6.09 0.11
N SER A 338 -17.85 -6.34 1.36
CA SER A 338 -18.32 -5.57 2.51
C SER A 338 -17.25 -5.65 3.58
N TYR A 339 -17.18 -4.62 4.41
CA TYR A 339 -16.25 -4.57 5.53
C TYR A 339 -17.00 -4.25 6.82
N SER A 340 -16.57 -4.91 7.89
CA SER A 340 -17.08 -4.72 9.24
C SER A 340 -15.90 -4.74 10.21
N ARG A 341 -15.66 -3.60 10.84
CA ARG A 341 -14.61 -3.44 11.85
C ARG A 341 -14.78 -4.38 13.04
N GLU A 342 -16.02 -4.60 13.46
CA GLU A 342 -16.35 -5.54 14.54
C GLU A 342 -15.99 -6.98 14.13
N ASP A 343 -16.32 -7.38 12.90
CA ASP A 343 -16.03 -8.74 12.45
C ASP A 343 -14.53 -8.98 12.27
N LEU A 344 -13.76 -7.95 11.90
CA LEU A 344 -12.31 -8.06 11.73
C LEU A 344 -11.52 -7.96 13.05
N TYR A 345 -11.89 -7.03 13.94
CA TYR A 345 -11.09 -6.69 15.13
C TYR A 345 -11.75 -7.02 16.48
N GLY A 346 -13.03 -7.38 16.51
CA GLY A 346 -13.80 -7.54 17.75
C GLY A 346 -13.27 -8.63 18.69
N ASP A 347 -12.71 -9.69 18.14
CA ASP A 347 -12.14 -10.81 18.91
C ASP A 347 -10.61 -10.72 19.09
N ILE A 348 -9.96 -9.69 18.52
CA ILE A 348 -8.50 -9.57 18.58
C ILE A 348 -8.07 -8.92 19.90
N THR A 349 -7.19 -9.62 20.61
CA THR A 349 -6.58 -9.15 21.85
C THR A 349 -5.07 -9.09 21.71
N VAL A 350 -4.48 -7.98 22.17
CA VAL A 350 -3.04 -7.74 22.10
C VAL A 350 -2.49 -7.39 23.49
N THR A 351 -1.21 -7.69 23.71
CA THR A 351 -0.52 -7.28 24.94
C THR A 351 0.23 -5.97 24.68
N VAL A 352 -0.13 -4.93 25.43
CA VAL A 352 0.46 -3.58 25.31
C VAL A 352 1.07 -3.11 26.62
N LEU A 353 1.99 -2.16 26.53
CA LEU A 353 2.53 -1.46 27.70
C LEU A 353 1.62 -0.32 28.14
N LYS A 354 0.85 -0.52 29.22
CA LYS A 354 0.03 0.53 29.82
C LYS A 354 0.73 1.26 30.95
N GLU A 355 0.51 2.56 31.02
CA GLU A 355 0.96 3.40 32.11
C GLU A 355 0.22 3.07 33.41
N VAL A 356 0.96 2.78 34.48
CA VAL A 356 0.44 2.53 35.82
C VAL A 356 1.21 3.40 36.82
N VAL A 357 0.49 4.26 37.55
CA VAL A 357 1.09 5.10 38.59
C VAL A 357 1.04 4.39 39.93
N ILE A 358 2.21 4.06 40.49
CA ILE A 358 2.36 3.45 41.81
C ILE A 358 3.19 4.41 42.68
N ASP A 359 2.63 4.82 43.81
CA ASP A 359 3.29 5.74 44.76
C ASP A 359 3.81 7.05 44.13
N GLY A 360 3.09 7.56 43.12
CA GLY A 360 3.47 8.79 42.39
C GLY A 360 4.59 8.62 41.38
N THR A 361 5.02 7.37 41.11
CA THR A 361 5.97 7.03 40.04
C THR A 361 5.22 6.29 38.93
N THR A 362 5.46 6.70 37.69
CA THR A 362 4.93 6.05 36.49
C THR A 362 5.72 4.78 36.18
N TYR A 363 5.02 3.67 36.01
CA TYR A 363 5.52 2.39 35.52
C TYR A 363 4.78 2.01 34.24
N TYR A 364 5.39 1.16 33.42
CA TYR A 364 4.70 0.54 32.28
C TYR A 364 4.56 -0.95 32.54
N GLN A 365 3.36 -1.49 32.39
CA GLN A 365 3.07 -2.90 32.64
C GLN A 365 2.40 -3.56 31.43
N PRO A 366 2.84 -4.77 31.04
CA PRO A 366 2.15 -5.56 30.02
C PRO A 366 0.70 -5.80 30.45
N THR A 367 -0.24 -5.41 29.60
CA THR A 367 -1.68 -5.54 29.82
C THR A 367 -2.33 -6.06 28.55
N GLU A 368 -3.13 -7.12 28.68
CA GLU A 368 -3.95 -7.65 27.58
C GLU A 368 -5.18 -6.75 27.39
N VAL A 369 -5.43 -6.35 26.15
CA VAL A 369 -6.52 -5.45 25.77
C VAL A 369 -7.14 -5.89 24.45
N THR A 370 -8.42 -5.58 24.25
CA THR A 370 -9.10 -5.77 22.98
C THR A 370 -8.76 -4.60 22.05
N LEU A 371 -8.36 -4.87 20.81
CA LEU A 371 -7.98 -3.81 19.86
C LEU A 371 -9.13 -2.84 19.59
N LEU A 372 -10.33 -3.38 19.38
CA LEU A 372 -11.51 -2.58 19.06
C LEU A 372 -11.84 -1.52 20.12
N ASP A 373 -11.52 -1.78 21.39
CA ASP A 373 -11.80 -0.87 22.51
C ASP A 373 -10.73 0.20 22.71
N GLU A 374 -9.49 -0.08 22.28
CA GLU A 374 -8.32 0.77 22.58
C GLU A 374 -7.85 1.61 21.39
N VAL A 375 -7.99 1.09 20.17
CA VAL A 375 -7.61 1.80 18.95
C VAL A 375 -8.61 2.92 18.68
N VAL A 376 -8.10 4.11 18.40
CA VAL A 376 -8.92 5.24 17.98
C VAL A 376 -9.07 5.16 16.47
N PHE A 377 -10.17 4.58 16.00
CA PHE A 377 -10.47 4.48 14.58
C PHE A 377 -11.01 5.81 14.03
N ASN A 378 -10.58 6.18 12.82
CA ASN A 378 -11.20 7.29 12.11
C ASN A 378 -12.49 6.85 11.42
N THR A 379 -13.17 7.82 10.83
CA THR A 379 -14.31 7.60 9.96
C THR A 379 -13.99 8.22 8.62
N VAL A 380 -13.94 7.39 7.59
CA VAL A 380 -13.88 7.83 6.21
C VAL A 380 -15.25 8.41 5.84
N PRO A 381 -15.32 9.60 5.21
CA PRO A 381 -16.59 10.14 4.74
C PRO A 381 -17.30 9.17 3.79
N THR A 382 -18.53 8.82 4.12
CA THR A 382 -19.38 7.94 3.31
C THR A 382 -19.84 8.65 2.03
N ILE A 383 -19.75 7.98 0.88
CA ILE A 383 -20.31 8.48 -0.39
C ILE A 383 -21.78 8.05 -0.49
N GLU A 384 -22.04 6.74 -0.51
CA GLU A 384 -23.37 6.16 -0.35
C GLU A 384 -23.45 5.27 0.91
N ASP A 385 -24.59 5.30 1.62
CA ASP A 385 -24.79 4.51 2.85
C ASP A 385 -25.44 3.15 2.53
N ASP A 386 -24.72 2.33 1.77
CA ASP A 386 -25.15 1.00 1.28
C ASP A 386 -24.16 -0.14 1.58
N ALA A 387 -23.04 0.17 2.23
CA ALA A 387 -22.08 -0.77 2.82
C ALA A 387 -21.25 -1.61 1.80
N ASN A 388 -21.09 -1.07 0.60
CA ASN A 388 -20.16 -1.46 -0.47
C ASN A 388 -19.40 -0.20 -0.93
N GLY A 389 -18.70 -0.25 -2.07
CA GLY A 389 -18.05 0.94 -2.62
C GLY A 389 -16.63 1.21 -2.13
N ILE A 390 -16.05 2.27 -2.70
CA ILE A 390 -14.67 2.69 -2.45
C ILE A 390 -14.48 3.22 -1.03
N ASP A 391 -15.50 3.82 -0.43
CA ASP A 391 -15.46 4.35 0.93
C ASP A 391 -15.33 3.22 1.96
N VAL A 392 -15.99 2.08 1.74
CA VAL A 392 -15.87 0.86 2.56
C VAL A 392 -14.48 0.24 2.42
N PHE A 393 -13.92 0.18 1.20
CA PHE A 393 -12.54 -0.27 0.98
C PHE A 393 -11.54 0.65 1.67
N THR A 394 -11.74 1.97 1.54
CA THR A 394 -10.91 2.98 2.18
C THR A 394 -11.00 2.91 3.69
N GLN A 395 -12.20 2.69 4.24
CA GLN A 395 -12.40 2.54 5.68
C GLN A 395 -11.64 1.34 6.24
N GLN A 396 -11.61 0.21 5.51
CA GLN A 396 -10.82 -0.94 5.90
C GLN A 396 -9.31 -0.63 5.88
N ALA A 397 -8.82 0.05 4.84
CA ALA A 397 -7.41 0.41 4.74
C ALA A 397 -6.99 1.41 5.83
N ASP A 398 -7.82 2.42 6.14
CA ASP A 398 -7.58 3.38 7.21
C ASP A 398 -7.56 2.70 8.59
N ASP A 399 -8.52 1.81 8.85
CA ASP A 399 -8.59 1.08 10.12
C ASP A 399 -7.35 0.21 10.34
N ALA A 400 -6.82 -0.41 9.28
CA ALA A 400 -5.57 -1.15 9.34
C ALA A 400 -4.37 -0.25 9.64
N VAL A 401 -4.33 0.99 9.13
CA VAL A 401 -3.32 2.00 9.54
C VAL A 401 -3.46 2.33 11.03
N GLN A 402 -4.67 2.54 11.55
CA GLN A 402 -4.88 2.87 12.97
C GLN A 402 -4.43 1.72 13.89
N VAL A 403 -4.70 0.47 13.51
CA VAL A 403 -4.21 -0.71 14.23
C VAL A 403 -2.69 -0.80 14.17
N LEU A 404 -2.10 -0.56 12.99
CA LEU A 404 -0.65 -0.56 12.81
C LEU A 404 0.02 0.52 13.67
N GLU A 405 -0.50 1.74 13.69
CA GLU A 405 -0.02 2.82 14.54
C GLU A 405 -0.04 2.41 16.02
N TYR A 406 -1.18 1.92 16.49
CA TYR A 406 -1.37 1.51 17.88
C TYR A 406 -0.41 0.39 18.31
N ILE A 407 -0.27 -0.65 17.49
CA ILE A 407 0.60 -1.78 17.81
C ILE A 407 2.07 -1.35 17.78
N HIS A 408 2.47 -0.50 16.84
CA HIS A 408 3.85 -0.01 16.79
C HIS A 408 4.21 0.89 17.97
N ASP A 409 3.25 1.66 18.51
CA ASP A 409 3.51 2.59 19.60
C ASP A 409 3.41 1.92 20.99
N PHE A 410 2.54 0.91 21.15
CA PHE A 410 2.23 0.32 22.45
C PHE A 410 2.45 -1.19 22.56
N GLY A 411 2.51 -1.89 21.44
CA GLY A 411 2.64 -3.35 21.38
C GLY A 411 3.95 -3.83 22.00
N ILE A 412 3.87 -4.96 22.70
CA ILE A 412 5.05 -5.76 23.05
C ILE A 412 5.06 -6.91 22.07
N ASP A 413 6.07 -6.96 21.20
CA ASP A 413 6.28 -8.12 20.33
C ASP A 413 6.34 -9.37 21.22
N ALA A 414 5.47 -10.35 20.92
CA ALA A 414 5.51 -11.63 21.59
C ALA A 414 6.80 -12.35 21.18
N GLU A 415 7.82 -12.32 22.05
CA GLU A 415 9.07 -13.10 21.92
C GLU A 415 8.85 -14.61 21.77
#